data_AF-A0A9Q0GJW4-F1
#
_entry.id   AF-A0A9Q0GJW4-F1
#
_cell.length_a   1.000
_cell.length_b   1.000
_cell.length_c   1.000
_cell.angle_alpha   90.00
_cell.angle_beta   90.00
_cell.angle_gamma   90.00
#
_symmetry.space_group_name_H-M   'P 1'
#
loop_
_entity.id
_entity.type
_entity.pdbx_description
1 polymer ?
#
loop_
_entity_poly.entity_id
_entity_poly.type
_entity_poly.pdbx_seq_one_letter_code
_entity_poly.pdbx_strand_id
1 'polypeptide(L)'
;MHMSPRGHFHRVLYQGWICSYILISEPYCRSLPEDPFLECFESIGDFDIRVRPPYSEAVNRAISDHHAAIAGGQLLKLPFTTIFEYLQILQMAALSMRTLGPNAMFYLAAAVSDFYVPWESMAEHKIQSGSGPLDMRLVQVPKMLSVLKKEWTPLAFCISFKLETDTKILLEKADMALKKYKMHMVVANELSTRKEEVTVVSPSGKIPVHRDKTQPGSDVEKPLIELIVDRHSVHVKECGT
;
A
#
# COMPACT_ATOMS: atom_id res chain seq x y z
N MET A 1 -9.78 -14.36 -0.19
CA MET A 1 -8.97 -13.66 -1.21
C MET A 1 -7.95 -12.79 -0.49
N HIS A 2 -6.71 -13.26 -0.37
CA HIS A 2 -5.63 -12.43 0.17
C HIS A 2 -5.26 -11.37 -0.88
N MET A 3 -5.58 -10.11 -0.58
CA MET A 3 -5.20 -8.97 -1.40
C MET A 3 -3.81 -8.52 -0.95
N SER A 4 -2.80 -8.81 -1.76
CA SER A 4 -1.45 -8.26 -1.54
C SER A 4 -1.32 -6.96 -2.34
N PRO A 5 -1.18 -5.78 -1.69
CA PRO A 5 -0.81 -4.54 -2.37
C PRO A 5 0.69 -4.61 -2.73
N ARG A 6 1.01 -5.39 -3.76
CA ARG A 6 2.37 -5.86 -4.09
C ARG A 6 3.18 -4.95 -5.03
N GLY A 7 2.79 -3.70 -5.28
CA GLY A 7 3.31 -3.02 -6.47
C GLY A 7 3.33 -1.50 -6.48
N HIS A 8 3.63 -0.82 -5.37
CA HIS A 8 3.59 0.65 -5.34
C HIS A 8 4.78 1.39 -4.71
N PHE A 9 5.79 0.70 -4.16
CA PHE A 9 6.72 1.31 -3.20
C PHE A 9 8.20 1.34 -3.58
N HIS A 10 8.65 0.56 -4.58
CA HIS A 10 10.09 0.44 -4.85
C HIS A 10 10.72 1.77 -5.28
N ARG A 11 9.94 2.65 -5.93
CA ARG A 11 10.46 3.84 -6.60
C ARG A 11 10.40 5.12 -5.77
N VAL A 12 9.61 5.17 -4.69
CA VAL A 12 9.56 6.33 -3.78
C VAL A 12 10.88 6.49 -3.03
N LEU A 13 11.55 5.38 -2.69
CA LEU A 13 12.80 5.36 -1.94
C LEU A 13 14.01 5.85 -2.77
N TYR A 14 14.01 5.67 -4.09
CA TYR A 14 15.10 6.16 -4.96
C TYR A 14 15.18 7.69 -5.07
N GLN A 15 14.13 8.41 -4.66
CA GLN A 15 14.07 9.87 -4.78
C GLN A 15 14.37 10.62 -3.47
N GLY A 16 14.93 9.95 -2.46
CA GLY A 16 15.44 10.62 -1.24
C GLY A 16 14.38 11.01 -0.20
N TRP A 17 13.16 10.50 -0.31
CA TRP A 17 12.10 10.71 0.68
C TRP A 17 12.24 9.73 1.86
N ILE A 18 12.19 10.23 3.10
CA ILE A 18 12.00 9.38 4.30
C ILE A 18 10.54 8.97 4.32
N CYS A 19 10.27 7.67 4.25
CA CYS A 19 8.91 7.18 4.18
C CYS A 19 8.68 6.10 5.25
N SER A 20 7.84 6.42 6.24
CA SER A 20 7.41 5.46 7.27
C SER A 20 6.23 4.66 6.72
N TYR A 21 6.44 3.38 6.43
CA TYR A 21 5.41 2.55 5.80
C TYR A 21 4.76 1.56 6.76
N ILE A 22 3.52 1.22 6.43
CA ILE A 22 2.75 0.11 7.01
C ILE A 22 2.55 -0.88 5.85
N LEU A 23 3.35 -1.95 5.82
CA LEU A 23 3.49 -2.82 4.64
C LEU A 23 2.82 -4.18 4.86
N ILE A 24 2.18 -4.69 3.81
CA ILE A 24 1.80 -6.10 3.65
C ILE A 24 2.74 -6.79 2.62
N SER A 25 3.47 -6.03 1.80
CA SER A 25 4.36 -6.57 0.77
C SER A 25 5.82 -6.15 0.97
N GLU A 26 6.73 -7.08 0.70
CA GLU A 26 8.17 -6.89 0.83
C GLU A 26 8.69 -6.02 -0.33
N PRO A 27 9.16 -4.78 -0.09
CA PRO A 27 9.81 -3.99 -1.12
C PRO A 27 11.09 -4.71 -1.58
N TYR A 28 11.56 -4.41 -2.80
CA TYR A 28 12.77 -4.99 -3.43
C TYR A 28 12.65 -6.44 -3.89
N CYS A 29 11.74 -7.25 -3.33
CA CYS A 29 11.53 -8.65 -3.73
C CYS A 29 10.57 -8.83 -4.93
N ARG A 30 10.09 -7.75 -5.54
CA ARG A 30 9.01 -7.81 -6.55
C ARG A 30 9.40 -8.50 -7.86
N SER A 31 10.64 -8.33 -8.30
CA SER A 31 11.17 -8.95 -9.52
C SER A 31 11.52 -10.43 -9.33
N LEU A 32 11.44 -10.92 -8.09
CA LEU A 32 11.68 -12.32 -7.78
C LEU A 32 10.41 -13.15 -8.07
N PRO A 33 10.57 -14.45 -8.34
CA PRO A 33 9.44 -15.33 -8.60
C PRO A 33 8.57 -15.55 -7.36
N GLU A 34 7.52 -16.37 -7.47
CA GLU A 34 6.54 -16.57 -6.40
C GLU A 34 7.14 -17.29 -5.18
N ASP A 35 8.05 -18.24 -5.41
CA ASP A 35 8.86 -18.85 -4.36
C ASP A 35 10.36 -18.54 -4.58
N PRO A 36 10.84 -17.36 -4.16
CA PRO A 36 12.24 -16.97 -4.36
C PRO A 36 13.22 -17.94 -3.72
N PHE A 37 12.87 -18.58 -2.60
CA PHE A 37 13.78 -19.46 -1.89
C PHE A 37 14.04 -20.74 -2.69
N LEU A 38 12.99 -21.37 -3.21
CA LEU A 38 13.12 -22.60 -3.99
C LEU A 38 13.52 -22.36 -5.45
N GLU A 39 13.15 -21.22 -6.04
CA GLU A 39 13.39 -20.96 -7.46
C GLU A 39 14.72 -20.25 -7.72
N CYS A 40 15.12 -19.32 -6.84
CA CYS A 40 16.34 -18.53 -7.06
C CYS A 40 17.60 -19.19 -6.51
N PHE A 41 17.50 -20.18 -5.61
CA PHE A 41 18.66 -20.78 -4.96
C PHE A 41 18.79 -22.26 -5.33
N GLU A 42 20.03 -22.73 -5.45
CA GLU A 42 20.37 -24.14 -5.64
C GLU A 42 21.43 -24.57 -4.64
N SER A 43 21.35 -25.83 -4.19
CA SER A 43 22.38 -26.43 -3.35
C SER A 43 23.52 -26.98 -4.21
N ILE A 44 24.76 -26.65 -3.85
CA ILE A 44 25.99 -27.05 -4.57
C ILE A 44 26.77 -28.14 -3.81
N GLY A 45 26.31 -28.53 -2.62
CA GLY A 45 26.92 -29.55 -1.79
C GLY A 45 26.24 -29.64 -0.43
N ASP A 46 26.88 -30.29 0.55
CA ASP A 46 26.25 -30.56 1.85
C ASP A 46 25.94 -29.29 2.66
N PHE A 47 26.62 -28.15 2.41
CA PHE A 47 26.42 -26.90 3.15
C PHE A 47 26.46 -25.61 2.32
N ASP A 48 26.60 -25.70 0.99
CA ASP A 48 26.75 -24.52 0.13
C ASP A 48 25.49 -24.25 -0.70
N ILE A 49 25.02 -23.01 -0.64
CA ILE A 49 23.89 -22.51 -1.43
C ILE A 49 24.38 -21.43 -2.38
N ARG A 50 23.91 -21.45 -3.63
CA ARG A 50 24.19 -20.41 -4.63
C ARG A 50 22.90 -19.89 -5.24
N VAL A 51 22.91 -18.61 -5.64
CA VAL A 51 21.85 -18.05 -6.49
C VAL A 51 22.01 -18.56 -7.91
N ARG A 52 20.94 -19.11 -8.49
CA ARG A 52 20.92 -19.60 -9.87
C ARG A 52 21.21 -18.44 -10.83
N PRO A 53 22.01 -18.65 -11.90
CA PRO A 53 22.44 -17.58 -12.80
C PRO A 53 21.33 -16.66 -13.36
N PRO A 54 20.14 -17.17 -13.76
CA PRO A 54 19.07 -16.32 -14.29
C PRO A 54 18.53 -15.27 -13.31
N TYR A 55 18.65 -15.52 -11.99
CA TYR A 55 18.11 -14.64 -10.94
C TYR A 55 19.21 -13.86 -10.22
N SER A 56 20.49 -14.10 -10.52
CA SER A 56 21.63 -13.53 -9.79
C SER A 56 21.59 -12.00 -9.70
N GLU A 57 21.29 -11.32 -10.82
CA GLU A 57 21.20 -9.86 -10.84
C GLU A 57 20.00 -9.36 -10.02
N ALA A 58 18.83 -9.97 -10.19
CA ALA A 58 17.61 -9.57 -9.51
C ALA A 58 17.72 -9.76 -7.98
N VAL A 59 18.26 -10.89 -7.54
CA VAL A 59 18.46 -11.21 -6.11
C VAL A 59 19.53 -10.30 -5.50
N ASN A 60 20.66 -10.09 -6.18
CA ASN A 60 21.72 -9.22 -5.67
C ASN A 60 21.21 -7.78 -5.52
N ARG A 61 20.51 -7.26 -6.53
CA ARG A 61 19.88 -5.94 -6.48
C ARG A 61 18.88 -5.86 -5.32
N ALA A 62 17.99 -6.83 -5.20
CA ALA A 62 16.98 -6.86 -4.15
C ALA A 62 17.60 -6.81 -2.74
N ILE A 63 18.63 -7.61 -2.48
CA ILE A 63 19.34 -7.66 -1.20
C ILE A 63 20.10 -6.35 -0.95
N SER A 64 20.88 -5.90 -1.94
CA SER A 64 21.72 -4.71 -1.81
C SER A 64 20.89 -3.46 -1.57
N ASP A 65 19.84 -3.23 -2.35
CA ASP A 65 18.96 -2.08 -2.21
C ASP A 65 18.17 -2.14 -0.89
N HIS A 66 17.73 -3.33 -0.48
CA HIS A 66 17.05 -3.50 0.80
C HIS A 66 17.96 -3.15 1.98
N HIS A 67 19.19 -3.69 2.01
CA HIS A 67 20.16 -3.38 3.06
C HIS A 67 20.55 -1.91 3.06
N ALA A 68 20.75 -1.30 1.89
CA ALA A 68 21.05 0.12 1.78
C ALA A 68 19.91 0.99 2.37
N ALA A 69 18.65 0.66 2.07
CA ALA A 69 17.50 1.40 2.60
C ALA A 69 17.36 1.27 4.13
N ILE A 70 17.65 0.10 4.69
CA ILE A 70 17.65 -0.12 6.15
C ILE A 70 18.81 0.65 6.80
N ALA A 71 20.03 0.50 6.27
CA ALA A 71 21.22 1.16 6.80
C ALA A 71 21.11 2.70 6.73
N GLY A 72 20.45 3.22 5.69
CA GLY A 72 20.18 4.64 5.51
C GLY A 72 19.00 5.18 6.33
N GLY A 73 18.29 4.33 7.10
CA GLY A 73 17.11 4.75 7.87
C GLY A 73 15.92 5.19 6.99
N GLN A 74 15.87 4.74 5.74
CA GLN A 74 14.85 5.12 4.76
C GLN A 74 13.66 4.15 4.74
N LEU A 75 13.81 2.96 5.33
CA LEU A 75 12.80 1.92 5.38
C LEU A 75 12.54 1.44 6.80
N LEU A 76 11.29 1.55 7.25
CA LEU A 76 10.78 0.90 8.46
C LEU A 76 9.65 -0.06 8.08
N LYS A 77 9.75 -1.32 8.51
CA LYS A 77 8.71 -2.34 8.29
C LYS A 77 7.92 -2.55 9.58
N LEU A 78 6.60 -2.37 9.50
CA LEU A 78 5.67 -2.59 10.61
C LEU A 78 4.64 -3.65 10.19
N PRO A 79 4.84 -4.94 10.50
CA PRO A 79 3.92 -5.99 10.13
C PRO A 79 2.63 -5.90 10.96
N PHE A 80 1.52 -6.30 10.34
CA PHE A 80 0.22 -6.43 10.98
C PHE A 80 -0.57 -7.57 10.35
N THR A 81 -1.45 -8.18 11.12
CA THR A 81 -2.32 -9.28 10.68
C THR A 81 -3.79 -8.90 10.85
N THR A 82 -4.12 -8.24 11.96
CA THR A 82 -5.50 -7.89 12.30
C THR A 82 -5.84 -6.44 11.97
N ILE A 83 -7.13 -6.15 11.85
CA ILE A 83 -7.62 -4.78 11.73
C ILE A 83 -7.22 -3.92 12.94
N PHE A 84 -7.19 -4.50 14.14
CA PHE A 84 -6.83 -3.77 15.37
C PHE A 84 -5.38 -3.31 15.35
N GLU A 85 -4.45 -4.21 14.99
CA GLU A 85 -3.03 -3.88 14.81
C GLU A 85 -2.85 -2.81 13.74
N TYR A 86 -3.49 -2.98 12.58
CA TYR A 86 -3.45 -1.99 11.50
C TYR A 86 -3.87 -0.59 11.97
N LEU A 87 -4.99 -0.49 12.70
CA LEU A 87 -5.52 0.78 13.17
C LEU A 87 -4.61 1.45 14.22
N GLN A 88 -4.02 0.68 15.13
CA GLN A 88 -3.07 1.22 16.11
C GLN A 88 -1.77 1.69 15.44
N ILE A 89 -1.21 0.89 14.53
CA ILE A 89 -0.01 1.26 13.79
C ILE A 89 -0.27 2.51 12.94
N LEU A 90 -1.42 2.59 12.25
CA LEU A 90 -1.81 3.77 11.49
C LEU A 90 -1.88 5.02 12.37
N GLN A 91 -2.46 4.91 13.57
CA GLN A 91 -2.54 6.02 14.51
C GLN A 91 -1.15 6.47 14.98
N MET A 92 -0.31 5.53 15.41
CA MET A 92 1.05 5.83 15.88
C MET A 92 1.91 6.46 14.79
N ALA A 93 1.86 5.91 13.57
CA ALA A 93 2.56 6.47 12.41
C ALA A 93 2.06 7.88 12.07
N ALA A 94 0.74 8.08 12.07
CA ALA A 94 0.12 9.37 11.81
C ALA A 94 0.56 10.44 12.81
N LEU A 95 0.44 10.15 14.10
CA LEU A 95 0.84 11.09 15.15
C LEU A 95 2.34 11.40 15.12
N SER A 96 3.18 10.41 14.81
CA SER A 96 4.63 10.60 14.69
C SER A 96 5.01 11.46 13.49
N MET A 97 4.31 11.31 12.35
CA MET A 97 4.57 12.08 11.13
C MET A 97 3.93 13.47 11.12
N ARG A 98 3.09 13.80 12.13
CA ARG A 98 2.38 15.09 12.19
C ARG A 98 3.32 16.30 12.11
N THR A 99 4.50 16.21 12.71
CA THR A 99 5.51 17.29 12.73
C THR A 99 6.09 17.60 11.36
N LEU A 100 6.04 16.66 10.41
CA LEU A 100 6.52 16.86 9.04
C LEU A 100 5.56 17.72 8.20
N GLY A 101 4.31 17.88 8.66
CA GLY A 101 3.33 18.75 8.04
C GLY A 101 3.08 18.40 6.56
N PRO A 102 3.17 19.36 5.64
CA PRO A 102 3.00 19.13 4.20
C PRO A 102 4.01 18.15 3.58
N ASN A 103 5.17 17.95 4.22
CA ASN A 103 6.19 17.02 3.74
C ASN A 103 5.84 15.55 4.02
N ALA A 104 4.90 15.28 4.94
CA ALA A 104 4.39 13.92 5.14
C ALA A 104 3.42 13.53 4.02
N MET A 105 3.53 12.28 3.57
CA MET A 105 2.60 11.67 2.61
C MET A 105 2.08 10.34 3.16
N PHE A 106 0.77 10.13 3.07
CA PHE A 106 0.12 8.86 3.42
C PHE A 106 -0.35 8.17 2.15
N TYR A 107 0.26 7.03 1.83
CA TYR A 107 -0.11 6.19 0.70
C TYR A 107 -0.89 4.95 1.18
N LEU A 108 -2.22 5.05 1.24
CA LEU A 108 -3.08 4.09 1.94
C LEU A 108 -3.61 3.00 1.01
N ALA A 109 -2.73 2.10 0.58
CA ALA A 109 -3.04 1.01 -0.37
C ALA A 109 -3.50 -0.31 0.29
N ALA A 110 -3.56 -0.39 1.62
CA ALA A 110 -4.02 -1.58 2.31
C ALA A 110 -5.51 -1.85 2.05
N ALA A 111 -5.86 -3.12 1.82
CA ALA A 111 -7.25 -3.57 1.76
C ALA A 111 -7.77 -3.80 3.19
N VAL A 112 -8.27 -2.72 3.79
CA VAL A 112 -8.76 -2.72 5.17
C VAL A 112 -10.17 -3.29 5.24
N SER A 113 -10.43 -4.20 6.18
CA SER A 113 -11.77 -4.75 6.41
C SER A 113 -12.79 -3.65 6.71
N ASP A 114 -13.96 -3.68 6.06
CA ASP A 114 -15.06 -2.74 6.34
C ASP A 114 -15.84 -3.11 7.60
N PHE A 115 -15.75 -4.37 8.03
CA PHE A 115 -16.45 -4.93 9.17
C PHE A 115 -15.52 -5.75 10.06
N TYR A 116 -15.82 -5.82 11.35
CA TYR A 116 -15.06 -6.60 12.33
C TYR A 116 -15.96 -7.18 13.42
N VAL A 117 -15.43 -8.11 14.21
CA VAL A 117 -16.09 -8.63 15.42
C VAL A 117 -15.54 -7.87 16.64
N PRO A 118 -16.37 -7.18 17.44
CA PRO A 118 -15.94 -6.54 18.67
C PRO A 118 -15.30 -7.55 19.63
N TRP A 119 -14.27 -7.12 20.37
CA TRP A 119 -13.56 -7.98 21.30
C TRP A 119 -14.50 -8.61 22.35
N GLU A 120 -15.41 -7.82 22.91
CA GLU A 120 -16.46 -8.26 23.85
C GLU A 120 -17.44 -9.31 23.30
N SER A 121 -17.51 -9.46 21.97
CA SER A 121 -18.36 -10.43 21.28
C SER A 121 -17.57 -11.56 20.63
N MET A 122 -16.23 -11.56 20.76
CA MET A 122 -15.37 -12.56 20.14
C MET A 122 -15.40 -13.86 20.95
N ALA A 123 -15.71 -14.98 20.30
CA ALA A 123 -15.69 -16.27 20.97
C ALA A 123 -14.25 -16.66 21.35
N GLU A 124 -14.02 -17.04 22.60
CA GLU A 124 -12.71 -17.48 23.10
C GLU A 124 -12.29 -18.85 22.54
N HIS A 125 -13.27 -19.64 22.11
CA HIS A 125 -13.06 -20.99 21.61
C HIS A 125 -13.61 -21.15 20.20
N LYS A 126 -13.11 -22.16 19.49
CA LYS A 126 -13.60 -22.55 18.17
C LYS A 126 -15.13 -22.69 18.23
N ILE A 127 -15.82 -21.95 17.37
CA ILE A 127 -17.27 -22.07 17.18
C ILE A 127 -17.55 -23.50 16.70
N GLN A 128 -18.39 -24.23 17.43
CA GLN A 128 -18.68 -25.63 17.15
C GLN A 128 -19.64 -25.77 15.96
N SER A 129 -19.39 -26.76 15.11
CA SER A 129 -20.29 -27.10 14.01
C SER A 129 -21.53 -27.81 14.57
N GLY A 130 -22.65 -27.09 14.67
CA GLY A 130 -23.95 -27.65 15.03
C GLY A 130 -24.79 -28.05 13.81
N SER A 131 -25.97 -28.61 14.04
CA SER A 131 -26.92 -29.04 12.98
C SER A 131 -27.71 -27.88 12.35
N GLY A 132 -27.18 -26.65 12.37
CA GLY A 132 -27.85 -25.44 11.91
C GLY A 132 -26.90 -24.46 11.19
N PRO A 133 -27.44 -23.40 10.56
CA PRO A 133 -26.62 -22.40 9.87
C PRO A 133 -25.74 -21.62 10.84
N LEU A 134 -24.60 -21.13 10.34
CA LEU A 134 -23.71 -20.24 11.08
C LEU A 134 -24.16 -18.78 10.89
N ASP A 135 -24.61 -18.15 11.96
CA ASP A 135 -24.90 -16.72 11.99
C ASP A 135 -23.71 -15.92 12.55
N MET A 136 -23.13 -15.03 11.74
CA MET A 136 -22.08 -14.11 12.16
C MET A 136 -22.58 -12.67 12.17
N ARG A 137 -22.44 -12.00 13.32
CA ARG A 137 -22.71 -10.56 13.46
C ARG A 137 -21.41 -9.79 13.42
N LEU A 138 -21.28 -8.92 12.42
CA LEU A 138 -20.14 -8.03 12.26
C LEU A 138 -20.61 -6.59 12.45
N VAL A 139 -19.75 -5.75 13.03
CA VAL A 139 -19.99 -4.31 13.14
C VAL A 139 -19.11 -3.55 12.15
N GLN A 140 -19.55 -2.38 11.73
CA GLN A 140 -18.77 -1.54 10.81
C GLN A 140 -17.50 -1.02 11.49
N VAL A 141 -16.37 -1.08 10.76
CA VAL A 141 -15.14 -0.42 11.19
C VAL A 141 -15.35 1.10 11.17
N PRO A 142 -14.93 1.81 12.24
CA PRO A 142 -14.99 3.27 12.28
C PRO A 142 -14.29 3.91 11.08
N LYS A 143 -14.78 5.07 10.63
CA LYS A 143 -14.26 5.73 9.42
C LYS A 143 -12.95 6.49 9.68
N MET A 144 -11.88 5.73 9.89
CA MET A 144 -10.58 6.24 10.37
C MET A 144 -9.89 7.22 9.42
N LEU A 145 -10.17 7.16 8.10
CA LEU A 145 -9.64 8.12 7.13
C LEU A 145 -10.04 9.57 7.44
N SER A 146 -11.25 9.78 7.97
CA SER A 146 -11.70 11.10 8.40
C SER A 146 -10.87 11.62 9.58
N VAL A 147 -10.60 10.76 10.56
CA VAL A 147 -9.82 11.09 11.76
C VAL A 147 -8.38 11.38 11.38
N LEU A 148 -7.79 10.54 10.50
CA LEU A 148 -6.45 10.75 9.95
C LEU A 148 -6.30 12.16 9.35
N LYS A 149 -7.22 12.53 8.44
CA LYS A 149 -7.11 13.81 7.71
C LYS A 149 -7.54 15.03 8.51
N LYS A 150 -8.37 14.89 9.55
CA LYS A 150 -8.85 16.05 10.34
C LYS A 150 -8.06 16.26 11.61
N GLU A 151 -7.66 15.19 12.28
CA GLU A 151 -7.16 15.25 13.66
C GLU A 151 -5.69 14.84 13.74
N TRP A 152 -5.31 13.72 13.13
CA TRP A 152 -3.95 13.18 13.30
C TRP A 152 -2.93 13.93 12.43
N THR A 153 -3.21 14.11 11.14
CA THR A 153 -2.27 14.71 10.16
C THR A 153 -2.98 15.64 9.17
N PRO A 154 -3.49 16.79 9.62
CA PRO A 154 -4.29 17.68 8.77
C PRO A 154 -3.52 18.28 7.57
N LEU A 155 -2.21 18.47 7.71
CA LEU A 155 -1.36 19.06 6.67
C LEU A 155 -0.73 18.03 5.72
N ALA A 156 -0.71 16.75 6.10
CA ALA A 156 -0.07 15.71 5.30
C ALA A 156 -0.82 15.45 4.00
N PHE A 157 -0.08 15.04 2.97
CA PHE A 157 -0.59 14.67 1.66
C PHE A 157 -1.14 13.23 1.67
N CYS A 158 -2.45 13.09 1.89
CA CYS A 158 -3.11 11.79 1.94
C CYS A 158 -3.66 11.33 0.58
N ILE A 159 -3.35 10.07 0.26
CA ILE A 159 -3.75 9.32 -0.92
C ILE A 159 -4.41 8.03 -0.47
N SER A 160 -5.55 7.67 -1.07
CA SER A 160 -6.25 6.42 -0.77
C SER A 160 -6.57 5.63 -2.03
N PHE A 161 -6.90 4.35 -1.87
CA PHE A 161 -7.17 3.43 -2.97
C PHE A 161 -8.63 2.99 -2.98
N LYS A 162 -9.18 2.84 -4.19
CA LYS A 162 -10.44 2.15 -4.43
C LYS A 162 -10.24 1.09 -5.49
N LEU A 163 -10.73 -0.10 -5.19
CA LEU A 163 -10.70 -1.25 -6.09
C LEU A 163 -12.13 -1.74 -6.26
N GLU A 164 -12.56 -1.85 -7.51
CA GLU A 164 -13.87 -2.38 -7.88
C GLU A 164 -13.72 -3.23 -9.16
N THR A 165 -14.79 -3.90 -9.54
CA THR A 165 -14.86 -4.68 -10.79
C THR A 165 -15.62 -3.95 -11.91
N ASP A 166 -16.36 -2.90 -11.59
CA ASP A 166 -17.10 -2.07 -12.56
C ASP A 166 -16.53 -0.65 -12.57
N THR A 167 -16.10 -0.20 -13.74
CA THR A 167 -15.42 1.09 -13.92
C THR A 167 -16.30 2.30 -13.59
N LYS A 168 -17.62 2.25 -13.84
CA LYS A 168 -18.52 3.37 -13.55
C LYS A 168 -18.70 3.52 -12.05
N ILE A 169 -19.00 2.41 -11.37
CA ILE A 169 -19.13 2.35 -9.92
C ILE A 169 -17.81 2.76 -9.25
N LEU A 170 -16.68 2.34 -9.81
CA LEU A 170 -15.36 2.67 -9.33
C LEU A 170 -15.12 4.18 -9.26
N LEU A 171 -15.38 4.90 -10.35
CA LEU A 171 -15.13 6.35 -10.41
C LEU A 171 -16.09 7.13 -9.50
N GLU A 172 -17.35 6.71 -9.42
CA GLU A 172 -18.32 7.32 -8.49
C GLU A 172 -17.90 7.11 -7.02
N LYS A 173 -17.49 5.90 -6.66
CA LYS A 173 -16.98 5.59 -5.31
C LYS A 173 -15.69 6.34 -5.00
N ALA A 174 -14.81 6.52 -5.98
CA ALA A 174 -13.59 7.30 -5.83
C ALA A 174 -13.89 8.80 -5.60
N ASP A 175 -14.79 9.39 -6.39
CA ASP A 175 -15.26 10.78 -6.19
C ASP A 175 -15.91 10.97 -4.81
N MET A 176 -16.76 10.03 -4.39
CA MET A 176 -17.39 10.05 -3.07
C MET A 176 -16.34 9.97 -1.95
N ALA A 177 -15.36 9.07 -2.06
CA ALA A 177 -14.29 8.93 -1.08
C ALA A 177 -13.42 10.20 -1.00
N LEU A 178 -13.07 10.78 -2.14
CA LEU A 178 -12.31 12.02 -2.24
C LEU A 178 -12.99 13.14 -1.45
N LYS A 179 -14.28 13.37 -1.72
CA LYS A 179 -15.09 14.43 -1.07
C LYS A 179 -15.32 14.14 0.42
N LYS A 180 -15.69 12.91 0.76
CA LYS A 180 -16.04 12.50 2.13
C LYS A 180 -14.84 12.62 3.07
N TYR A 181 -13.67 12.16 2.64
CA TYR A 181 -12.47 12.10 3.48
C TYR A 181 -11.49 13.25 3.23
N LYS A 182 -11.80 14.15 2.28
CA LYS A 182 -10.93 15.28 1.89
C LYS A 182 -9.52 14.83 1.52
N MET A 183 -9.43 13.75 0.75
CA MET A 183 -8.16 13.24 0.23
C MET A 183 -7.65 14.16 -0.88
N HIS A 184 -6.34 14.21 -1.09
CA HIS A 184 -5.79 14.95 -2.24
C HIS A 184 -5.94 14.12 -3.51
N MET A 185 -5.80 12.80 -3.39
CA MET A 185 -5.92 11.85 -4.49
C MET A 185 -6.61 10.56 -4.03
N VAL A 186 -7.45 10.00 -4.90
CA VAL A 186 -7.94 8.62 -4.79
C VAL A 186 -7.51 7.88 -6.05
N VAL A 187 -6.71 6.83 -5.88
CA VAL A 187 -6.32 5.95 -6.98
C VAL A 187 -7.44 4.92 -7.17
N ALA A 188 -8.17 5.07 -8.26
CA ALA A 188 -9.22 4.19 -8.71
C ALA A 188 -8.63 3.11 -9.61
N ASN A 189 -8.79 1.86 -9.20
CA ASN A 189 -8.20 0.72 -9.85
C ASN A 189 -9.27 -0.34 -10.16
N GLU A 190 -9.29 -0.86 -11.39
CA GLU A 190 -10.16 -1.98 -11.75
C GLU A 190 -9.40 -3.30 -11.56
N LEU A 191 -10.02 -4.29 -10.92
CA LEU A 191 -9.35 -5.54 -10.54
C LEU A 191 -8.65 -6.25 -11.72
N SER A 192 -9.27 -6.22 -12.89
CA SER A 192 -8.83 -6.88 -14.13
C SER A 192 -7.59 -6.21 -14.75
N THR A 193 -7.55 -4.87 -14.75
CA THR A 193 -6.52 -4.05 -15.43
C THR A 193 -5.53 -3.42 -14.49
N ARG A 194 -5.54 -3.80 -13.20
CA ARG A 194 -4.79 -3.11 -12.13
C ARG A 194 -3.29 -2.95 -12.26
N LYS A 195 -2.64 -3.75 -13.10
CA LYS A 195 -1.20 -3.65 -13.41
C LYS A 195 -0.92 -2.80 -14.65
N GLU A 196 -1.95 -2.61 -15.47
CA GLU A 196 -1.91 -2.01 -16.79
C GLU A 196 -2.28 -0.53 -16.74
N GLU A 197 -3.32 -0.18 -15.99
CA GLU A 197 -3.84 1.18 -15.88
C GLU A 197 -4.54 1.44 -14.55
N VAL A 198 -4.56 2.71 -14.15
CA VAL A 198 -5.36 3.24 -13.04
C VAL A 198 -5.89 4.62 -13.40
N THR A 199 -6.98 5.04 -12.75
CA THR A 199 -7.43 6.44 -12.82
C THR A 199 -7.16 7.13 -11.50
N VAL A 200 -6.41 8.23 -11.54
CA VAL A 200 -6.20 9.09 -10.38
C VAL A 200 -7.29 10.15 -10.33
N VAL A 201 -8.10 10.09 -9.29
CA VAL A 201 -9.19 11.05 -9.04
C VAL A 201 -8.71 12.10 -8.04
N SER A 202 -8.84 13.38 -8.40
CA SER A 202 -8.40 14.52 -7.61
C SER A 202 -9.40 15.69 -7.72
N PRO A 203 -9.31 16.73 -6.88
CA PRO A 203 -10.15 17.92 -7.03
C PRO A 203 -9.98 18.62 -8.39
N SER A 204 -8.79 18.51 -9.00
CA SER A 204 -8.49 19.07 -10.32
C SER A 204 -9.03 18.24 -11.50
N GLY A 205 -9.56 17.04 -11.23
CA GLY A 205 -10.09 16.14 -12.25
C GLY A 205 -9.55 14.71 -12.16
N LYS A 206 -9.81 13.96 -13.22
CA LYS A 206 -9.49 12.53 -13.33
C LYS A 206 -8.38 12.34 -14.36
N ILE A 207 -7.29 11.70 -13.96
CA ILE A 207 -6.09 11.51 -14.78
C ILE A 207 -5.89 10.00 -14.98
N PRO A 208 -6.05 9.46 -16.20
CA PRO A 208 -5.70 8.06 -16.46
C PRO A 208 -4.17 7.92 -16.50
N VAL A 209 -3.66 6.89 -15.85
CA VAL A 209 -2.25 6.52 -15.79
C VAL A 209 -2.13 5.11 -16.35
N HIS A 210 -1.24 4.93 -17.32
CA HIS A 210 -1.03 3.64 -17.99
C HIS A 210 0.42 3.21 -17.82
N ARG A 211 0.67 1.90 -17.82
CA ARG A 211 2.03 1.36 -17.85
C ARG A 211 2.78 1.79 -19.12
N ASP A 212 4.11 1.75 -19.02
CA ASP A 212 4.99 2.01 -20.15
C ASP A 212 5.06 0.77 -21.08
N LYS A 213 4.28 0.80 -22.16
CA LYS A 213 4.25 -0.28 -23.16
C LYS A 213 5.58 -0.53 -23.86
N THR A 214 6.53 0.42 -23.80
CA THR A 214 7.85 0.27 -24.43
C THR A 214 8.81 -0.61 -23.61
N GLN A 215 8.53 -0.80 -22.32
CA GLN A 215 9.35 -1.59 -21.41
C GLN A 215 8.66 -2.92 -21.07
N PRO A 216 9.14 -4.07 -21.59
CA PRO A 216 8.63 -5.39 -21.23
C PRO A 216 8.71 -5.61 -19.72
N GLY A 217 7.61 -6.09 -19.11
CA GLY A 217 7.54 -6.32 -17.66
C GLY A 217 7.29 -5.07 -16.81
N SER A 218 7.16 -3.89 -17.42
CA SER A 218 6.74 -2.68 -16.70
C SER A 218 5.27 -2.76 -16.28
N ASP A 219 4.93 -1.98 -15.27
CA ASP A 219 3.57 -1.82 -14.79
C ASP A 219 3.26 -0.33 -14.53
N VAL A 220 2.04 -0.08 -14.05
CA VAL A 220 1.54 1.27 -13.81
C VAL A 220 2.22 1.99 -12.62
N GLU A 221 3.01 1.30 -11.80
CA GLU A 221 3.62 1.87 -10.59
C GLU A 221 4.51 3.07 -10.90
N LYS A 222 5.46 2.93 -11.84
CA LYS A 222 6.39 4.01 -12.17
C LYS A 222 5.68 5.31 -12.54
N PRO A 223 4.81 5.34 -13.57
CA PRO A 223 4.14 6.57 -13.96
C PRO A 223 3.17 7.07 -12.87
N LEU A 224 2.59 6.18 -12.06
CA LEU A 224 1.76 6.58 -10.92
C LEU A 224 2.57 7.31 -9.84
N ILE A 225 3.74 6.79 -9.49
CA ILE A 225 4.61 7.40 -8.48
C ILE A 225 5.19 8.72 -8.97
N GLU A 226 5.59 8.82 -10.24
CA GLU A 226 6.02 10.09 -10.84
C GLU A 226 4.93 11.16 -10.72
N LEU A 227 3.69 10.83 -11.11
CA LEU A 227 2.55 11.73 -10.96
C LEU A 227 2.31 12.12 -9.49
N ILE A 228 2.42 11.19 -8.55
CA ILE A 228 2.19 11.44 -7.13
C ILE A 228 3.26 12.37 -6.56
N VAL A 229 4.54 12.15 -6.88
CA VAL A 229 5.64 12.99 -6.42
C VAL A 229 5.50 14.41 -6.97
N ASP A 230 5.12 14.56 -8.24
CA ASP A 230 4.87 15.87 -8.83
C ASP A 230 3.77 16.62 -8.07
N ARG A 231 2.65 15.93 -7.78
CA ARG A 231 1.52 16.54 -7.05
C ARG A 231 1.85 16.84 -5.60
N HIS A 232 2.61 15.97 -4.93
CA HIS A 232 3.06 16.22 -3.57
C HIS A 232 4.04 17.39 -3.49
N SER A 233 4.94 17.52 -4.47
CA SER A 233 5.87 18.65 -4.59
C SER A 233 5.14 19.99 -4.76
N VAL A 234 4.05 20.01 -5.53
CA VAL A 234 3.16 21.18 -5.64
C VAL A 234 2.50 21.49 -4.29
N HIS A 235 1.92 20.48 -3.63
CA HIS A 235 1.28 20.64 -2.31
C HIS A 235 2.24 21.20 -1.25
N VAL A 236 3.49 20.72 -1.21
CA VAL A 236 4.51 21.22 -0.28
C VAL A 236 4.81 22.70 -0.53
N LYS A 237 4.91 23.11 -1.81
CA LYS A 237 5.14 24.52 -2.18
C LYS A 237 3.97 25.42 -1.79
N GLU A 238 2.73 24.98 -2.06
CA GLU A 238 1.51 25.74 -1.76
C GLU A 238 1.27 25.90 -0.25
N CYS A 239 1.69 24.93 0.57
CA CYS A 239 1.57 25.03 2.03
C CYS A 239 2.75 25.73 2.71
N GLY A 240 3.87 25.91 1.99
CA GLY A 240 5.09 26.56 2.49
C GLY A 240 5.11 28.07 2.28
N THR A 241 4.16 28.61 1.51
CA THR A 241 3.84 30.04 1.36
C THR A 241 2.76 30.47 2.33
#